data_AF-A9ZRQ1-F1
#
_entry.id   AF-A9ZRQ1-F1
#
_cell.length_a   1.000
_cell.length_b   1.000
_cell.length_c   1.000
_cell.angle_alpha   90.00
_cell.angle_beta   90.00
_cell.angle_gamma   90.00
#
_symmetry.space_group_name_H-M   'P 1'
#
loop_
_entity.id
_entity.type
_entity.pdbx_description
1 polymer ?
#
loop_
_entity_poly.entity_id
_entity_poly.type
_entity_poly.pdbx_seq_one_letter_code
_entity_poly.pdbx_strand_id
1 'polypeptide(L)'
;GGGGQSKESNIISPDDKTNFTLLMAEFRKQLDAQGKADGKHYFLTAAISGRQENIDNTEPAQYSKSMDWINVMTYDFHGPWDKTTNFHDALYADPHDPATGVERTYNTDSAIQHLISLGVPRNKLLIGIGF
;
A
#
# COMPACT_ATOMS: atom_id res chain seq x y z
N GLY A 1 -0.70 -6.79 5.85
CA GLY A 1 -0.96 -5.40 6.31
C GLY A 1 0.10 -4.99 7.31
N GLY A 2 -0.06 -3.82 7.93
CA GLY A 2 0.80 -3.35 9.03
C GLY A 2 0.68 -4.21 10.29
N GLY A 3 1.72 -4.18 11.13
CA GLY A 3 1.72 -4.75 12.48
C GLY A 3 2.28 -6.16 12.63
N GLY A 4 3.06 -6.67 11.67
CA GLY A 4 3.72 -7.98 11.80
C GLY A 4 2.78 -9.18 11.98
N GLN A 5 1.47 -9.00 11.74
CA GLN A 5 0.51 -10.10 11.83
C GLN A 5 0.89 -11.20 10.84
N SER A 6 0.97 -12.43 11.35
CA SER A 6 1.37 -13.58 10.54
C SER A 6 0.42 -13.72 9.35
N LYS A 7 0.98 -14.00 8.17
CA LYS A 7 0.20 -14.40 6.98
C LYS A 7 -0.69 -15.62 7.24
N GLU A 8 -0.48 -16.33 8.36
CA GLU A 8 -1.07 -17.61 8.71
C GLU A 8 -2.57 -17.56 9.05
N SER A 9 -3.13 -16.41 9.42
CA SER A 9 -4.57 -16.28 9.66
C SER A 9 -5.37 -15.84 8.43
N ASN A 10 -4.70 -15.34 7.39
CA ASN A 10 -5.37 -14.85 6.18
C ASN A 10 -5.52 -15.96 5.15
N ILE A 11 -6.72 -16.09 4.59
CA ILE A 11 -6.92 -16.88 3.37
C ILE A 11 -6.42 -16.02 2.21
N ILE A 12 -5.40 -16.50 1.50
CA ILE A 12 -4.77 -15.80 0.38
C ILE A 12 -4.88 -16.70 -0.86
N SER A 13 -5.31 -16.12 -1.98
CA SER A 13 -5.34 -16.76 -3.29
C SER A 13 -4.35 -16.08 -4.24
N PRO A 14 -3.71 -16.82 -5.17
CA PRO A 14 -2.99 -16.21 -6.30
C PRO A 14 -3.85 -15.22 -7.11
N ASP A 15 -5.17 -15.43 -7.12
CA ASP A 15 -6.11 -14.57 -7.84
C ASP A 15 -6.35 -13.22 -7.15
N ASP A 16 -5.97 -13.06 -5.88
CA ASP A 16 -6.21 -11.83 -5.10
C ASP A 16 -5.57 -10.61 -5.75
N LYS A 17 -4.43 -10.79 -6.42
CA LYS A 17 -3.75 -9.74 -7.19
C LYS A 17 -4.69 -9.07 -8.20
N THR A 18 -5.31 -9.88 -9.05
CA THR A 18 -6.23 -9.42 -10.09
C THR A 18 -7.61 -9.07 -9.51
N ASN A 19 -8.09 -9.87 -8.57
CA ASN A 19 -9.40 -9.69 -7.97
C ASN A 19 -9.49 -8.38 -7.17
N PHE A 20 -8.39 -7.94 -6.52
CA PHE A 20 -8.36 -6.64 -5.87
C PHE A 20 -8.57 -5.49 -6.87
N THR A 21 -7.93 -5.55 -8.04
CA THR A 21 -8.15 -4.57 -9.12
C THR A 21 -9.59 -4.57 -9.60
N LEU A 22 -10.16 -5.75 -9.85
CA LEU A 22 -11.55 -5.90 -10.29
C LEU A 22 -12.55 -5.39 -9.24
N LEU A 23 -12.28 -5.68 -7.97
CA LEU A 23 -13.09 -5.20 -6.85
C LEU A 23 -13.11 -3.67 -6.79
N MET A 24 -11.96 -3.03 -6.94
CA MET A 24 -11.87 -1.56 -6.95
C MET A 24 -12.58 -0.95 -8.16
N ALA A 25 -12.47 -1.57 -9.33
CA ALA A 25 -13.21 -1.15 -10.51
C ALA A 25 -14.73 -1.26 -10.33
N GLU A 26 -15.22 -2.37 -9.75
CA GLU A 26 -16.65 -2.55 -9.49
C GLU A 26 -17.17 -1.56 -8.43
N PHE A 27 -16.43 -1.33 -7.34
CA PHE A 27 -16.80 -0.31 -6.37
C PHE A 27 -16.89 1.08 -6.99
N ARG A 28 -15.90 1.49 -7.79
CA ARG A 28 -15.92 2.80 -8.45
C ARG A 28 -17.16 2.95 -9.32
N LYS A 29 -17.47 1.94 -10.14
CA LYS A 29 -18.67 1.92 -10.99
C LYS A 29 -19.96 2.08 -10.19
N GLN A 30 -20.12 1.36 -9.09
CA GLN A 30 -21.33 1.43 -8.25
C GLN A 30 -21.42 2.78 -7.52
N LEU A 31 -20.30 3.27 -6.98
CA LEU A 31 -20.24 4.56 -6.30
C LEU A 31 -20.49 5.73 -7.24
N ASP A 32 -20.08 5.63 -8.51
CA ASP A 32 -20.40 6.63 -9.54
C ASP A 32 -21.88 6.64 -9.90
N ALA A 33 -22.48 5.45 -10.05
CA ALA A 33 -23.91 5.32 -10.31
C ALA A 33 -24.75 5.91 -9.16
N GLN A 34 -24.39 5.57 -7.92
CA GLN A 34 -25.06 6.11 -6.73
C GLN A 34 -24.80 7.60 -6.56
N GLY A 35 -23.57 8.05 -6.80
CA GLY A 35 -23.20 9.47 -6.73
C GLY A 35 -23.97 10.33 -7.72
N LYS A 36 -24.23 9.81 -8.92
CA LYS A 36 -25.08 10.47 -9.92
C LYS A 36 -26.54 10.58 -9.44
N ALA A 37 -27.08 9.55 -8.80
CA ALA A 37 -28.44 9.58 -8.24
C ALA A 37 -28.56 10.58 -7.09
N ASP A 38 -27.53 10.69 -6.25
CA ASP A 38 -27.52 11.53 -5.06
C ASP A 38 -27.00 12.96 -5.32
N GLY A 39 -26.47 13.23 -6.51
CA GLY A 39 -25.87 14.52 -6.87
C GLY A 39 -24.56 14.83 -6.12
N LYS A 40 -23.76 13.81 -5.77
CA LYS A 40 -22.47 13.99 -5.07
C LYS A 40 -21.43 12.95 -5.48
N HIS A 41 -20.17 13.24 -5.22
CA HIS A 41 -19.08 12.28 -5.41
C HIS A 41 -18.84 11.47 -4.15
N TYR A 42 -18.81 10.14 -4.26
CA TYR A 42 -18.39 9.25 -3.18
C TYR A 42 -16.92 8.87 -3.36
N PHE A 43 -16.13 9.08 -2.30
CA PHE A 43 -14.72 8.72 -2.31
C PHE A 43 -14.51 7.21 -2.19
N LEU A 44 -13.59 6.69 -2.99
CA LEU A 44 -13.05 5.33 -2.90
C LEU A 44 -11.56 5.41 -2.61
N THR A 45 -11.14 4.87 -1.49
CA THR A 45 -9.75 4.86 -1.04
C THR A 45 -9.39 3.50 -0.46
N ALA A 46 -8.10 3.22 -0.33
CA ALA A 46 -7.60 2.03 0.35
C ALA A 46 -6.33 2.33 1.14
N ALA A 47 -6.10 1.53 2.18
CA ALA A 47 -4.79 1.43 2.82
C ALA A 47 -4.00 0.29 2.16
N ILE A 48 -2.82 0.57 1.64
CA ILE A 48 -1.93 -0.45 1.05
C ILE A 48 -0.61 -0.53 1.81
N SER A 49 0.09 -1.65 1.72
CA SER A 49 1.40 -1.81 2.35
C SER A 49 2.45 -0.89 1.70
N GLY A 50 3.35 -0.32 2.51
CA GLY A 50 4.57 0.31 2.03
C GLY A 50 5.73 -0.66 1.77
N ARG A 51 5.58 -1.96 2.04
CA ARG A 51 6.66 -2.94 1.81
C ARG A 51 6.67 -3.42 0.36
N GLN A 52 7.84 -3.44 -0.26
CA GLN A 52 8.00 -3.69 -1.69
C GLN A 52 7.42 -5.05 -2.11
N GLU A 53 7.70 -6.11 -1.36
CA GLU A 53 7.23 -7.46 -1.65
C GLU A 53 5.71 -7.59 -1.59
N ASN A 54 5.02 -6.77 -0.78
CA ASN A 54 3.57 -6.75 -0.77
C ASN A 54 3.01 -5.96 -1.96
N ILE A 55 3.66 -4.85 -2.33
CA ILE A 55 3.28 -4.04 -3.50
C ILE A 55 3.39 -4.88 -4.78
N ASP A 56 4.45 -5.67 -4.93
CA ASP A 56 4.71 -6.52 -6.11
C ASP A 56 3.64 -7.60 -6.33
N ASN A 57 2.93 -7.98 -5.25
CA ASN A 57 1.81 -8.91 -5.29
C ASN A 57 0.46 -8.25 -5.66
N THR A 58 0.48 -6.99 -6.12
CA THR A 58 -0.73 -6.24 -6.52
C THR A 58 -0.57 -5.61 -7.92
N GLU A 59 -1.55 -4.84 -8.40
CA GLU A 59 -1.48 -4.11 -9.68
C GLU A 59 -1.67 -2.59 -9.52
N PRO A 60 -0.67 -1.85 -8.96
CA PRO A 60 -0.84 -0.45 -8.56
C PRO A 60 -1.32 0.50 -9.66
N ALA A 61 -0.76 0.40 -10.87
CA ALA A 61 -1.23 1.19 -12.01
C ALA A 61 -2.71 0.94 -12.37
N GLN A 62 -3.24 -0.27 -12.13
CA GLN A 62 -4.60 -0.62 -12.52
C GLN A 62 -5.60 -0.17 -11.47
N TYR A 63 -5.43 -0.60 -10.21
CA TYR A 63 -6.40 -0.24 -9.16
C TYR A 63 -6.38 1.26 -8.83
N SER A 64 -5.24 1.95 -9.01
CA SER A 64 -5.16 3.40 -8.75
C SER A 64 -6.03 4.22 -9.71
N LYS A 65 -6.44 3.69 -10.87
CA LYS A 65 -7.40 4.36 -11.77
C LYS A 65 -8.78 4.50 -11.13
N SER A 66 -9.15 3.54 -10.29
CA SER A 66 -10.46 3.47 -9.62
C SER A 66 -10.51 4.26 -8.32
N MET A 67 -9.38 4.53 -7.67
CA MET A 67 -9.35 5.20 -6.37
C MET A 67 -9.17 6.72 -6.49
N ASP A 68 -9.71 7.47 -5.55
CA ASP A 68 -9.46 8.91 -5.41
C ASP A 68 -8.05 9.17 -4.90
N TRP A 69 -7.65 8.44 -3.86
CA TRP A 69 -6.29 8.38 -3.36
C TRP A 69 -6.03 7.07 -2.60
N ILE A 70 -4.76 6.83 -2.30
CA ILE A 70 -4.22 5.65 -1.63
C ILE A 70 -3.48 6.11 -0.39
N ASN A 71 -3.82 5.55 0.76
CA ASN A 71 -3.08 5.74 2.01
C ASN A 71 -2.01 4.65 2.08
N VAL A 72 -0.74 5.01 1.89
CA VAL A 72 0.36 4.05 1.94
C VAL A 72 0.79 3.89 3.40
N MET A 73 0.71 2.67 3.92
CA MET A 73 1.16 2.33 5.27
C MET A 73 2.70 2.27 5.29
N THR A 74 3.34 3.45 5.31
CA THR A 74 4.79 3.67 5.38
C THR A 74 5.28 3.68 6.83
N TYR A 75 4.79 2.70 7.59
CA TYR A 75 5.07 2.44 9.00
C TYR A 75 4.93 0.93 9.24
N ASP A 76 5.17 0.47 10.46
CA ASP A 76 5.31 -0.97 10.77
C ASP A 76 6.37 -1.67 9.91
N PHE A 77 7.42 -0.96 9.50
CA PHE A 77 8.52 -1.56 8.76
C PHE A 77 9.26 -2.58 9.64
N HIS A 78 9.61 -2.15 10.84
CA HIS A 78 10.25 -2.96 11.87
C HIS A 78 9.46 -2.89 13.18
N GLY A 79 9.59 -3.94 14.00
CA GLY A 79 8.83 -4.06 15.25
C GLY A 79 9.26 -5.26 16.11
N PRO A 80 8.48 -5.60 17.16
CA PRO A 80 8.83 -6.66 18.11
C PRO A 80 8.98 -8.06 17.53
N TRP A 81 8.54 -8.28 16.28
CA TRP A 81 8.72 -9.52 15.54
C TRP A 81 10.14 -9.69 14.97
N ASP A 82 10.94 -8.63 14.92
CA ASP A 82 12.33 -8.66 14.44
C ASP A 82 13.30 -9.02 15.57
N LYS A 83 14.42 -9.65 15.21
CA LYS A 83 15.51 -9.97 16.16
C LYS A 83 16.43 -8.78 16.45
N THR A 84 16.39 -7.76 15.60
CA THR A 84 17.27 -6.59 15.64
C THR A 84 16.42 -5.34 15.69
N THR A 85 16.74 -4.41 16.61
CA THR A 85 16.08 -3.10 16.66
C THR A 85 16.36 -2.31 15.39
N ASN A 86 15.33 -1.64 14.86
CA ASN A 86 15.44 -0.79 13.69
C ASN A 86 14.33 0.29 13.68
N PHE A 87 14.31 1.17 12.68
CA PHE A 87 13.31 2.24 12.56
C PHE A 87 11.93 1.71 12.17
N HIS A 88 10.90 2.15 12.87
CA HIS A 88 9.51 1.77 12.61
C HIS A 88 8.95 2.38 11.30
N ASP A 89 9.33 3.62 11.00
CA ASP A 89 8.78 4.47 9.94
C ASP A 89 9.86 5.38 9.31
N ALA A 90 11.04 4.82 9.00
CA ALA A 90 12.14 5.57 8.39
C ALA A 90 11.68 6.37 7.15
N LEU A 91 12.05 7.65 7.08
CA LEU A 91 11.71 8.49 5.92
C LEU A 91 12.55 8.12 4.69
N TYR A 92 13.85 7.89 4.88
CA TYR A 92 14.83 7.57 3.83
C TYR A 92 15.66 6.35 4.23
N ALA A 93 16.32 5.73 3.25
CA ALA A 93 17.28 4.65 3.49
C ALA A 93 18.51 5.14 4.27
N ASP A 94 18.95 4.38 5.27
CA ASP A 94 20.20 4.60 6.00
C ASP A 94 21.30 3.64 5.47
N PRO A 95 22.49 4.14 5.07
CA PRO A 95 23.63 3.29 4.76
C PRO A 95 24.00 2.29 5.87
N HIS A 96 23.76 2.65 7.14
CA HIS A 96 24.04 1.85 8.33
C HIS A 96 22.88 0.98 8.80
N ASP A 97 21.76 0.96 8.06
CA ASP A 97 20.65 0.06 8.33
C ASP A 97 21.15 -1.41 8.38
N PRO A 98 20.94 -2.14 9.50
CA PRO A 98 21.38 -3.52 9.64
C PRO A 98 20.56 -4.52 8.79
N ALA A 99 19.46 -4.08 8.17
CA ALA A 99 18.63 -4.90 7.31
C ALA A 99 19.40 -5.45 6.09
N THR A 100 18.86 -6.47 5.45
CA THR A 100 19.44 -7.07 4.24
C THR A 100 18.36 -7.41 3.22
N GLY A 101 18.74 -7.58 1.95
CA GLY A 101 17.78 -7.93 0.90
C GLY A 101 16.71 -6.85 0.70
N VAL A 102 15.44 -7.28 0.55
CA VAL A 102 14.30 -6.37 0.32
C VAL A 102 14.02 -5.47 1.52
N GLU A 103 14.40 -5.88 2.73
CA GLU A 103 14.17 -5.08 3.94
C GLU A 103 14.94 -3.75 3.91
N ARG A 104 16.00 -3.63 3.09
CA ARG A 104 16.70 -2.35 2.88
C ARG A 104 15.84 -1.28 2.19
N THR A 105 14.69 -1.67 1.63
CA THR A 105 13.71 -0.75 1.04
C THR A 105 12.60 -0.38 2.03
N TYR A 106 12.70 -0.79 3.30
CA TYR A 106 11.70 -0.51 4.33
C TYR A 106 11.82 0.93 4.86
N ASN A 107 11.58 1.88 3.97
CA ASN A 107 11.51 3.31 4.26
C ASN A 107 10.47 3.96 3.33
N THR A 108 9.96 5.11 3.77
CA THR A 108 8.90 5.86 3.09
C THR A 108 9.26 6.23 1.66
N ASP A 109 10.45 6.80 1.41
CA ASP A 109 10.84 7.20 0.06
C ASP A 109 10.89 6.00 -0.90
N SER A 110 11.53 4.90 -0.50
CA SER A 110 11.61 3.69 -1.33
C SER A 110 10.23 3.15 -1.69
N ALA A 111 9.30 3.10 -0.72
CA ALA A 111 7.92 2.67 -0.95
C ALA A 111 7.19 3.55 -1.97
N ILE A 112 7.31 4.87 -1.82
CA ILE A 112 6.64 5.85 -2.68
C ILE A 112 7.24 5.84 -4.10
N GLN A 113 8.58 5.84 -4.22
CA GLN A 113 9.24 5.75 -5.53
C GLN A 113 8.89 4.44 -6.24
N HIS A 114 8.77 3.32 -5.52
CA HIS A 114 8.37 2.04 -6.10
C HIS A 114 6.97 2.11 -6.72
N LEU A 115 5.98 2.61 -5.98
CA LEU A 115 4.62 2.81 -6.49
C LEU A 115 4.57 3.74 -7.71
N ILE A 116 5.37 4.81 -7.71
CA ILE A 116 5.49 5.72 -8.85
C ILE A 116 6.10 4.99 -10.05
N SER A 117 7.14 4.18 -9.83
CA SER A 117 7.80 3.39 -10.89
C SER A 117 6.83 2.37 -11.51
N LEU A 118 5.88 1.87 -10.72
CA LEU A 118 4.80 0.99 -11.16
C LEU A 118 3.62 1.74 -11.78
N GLY A 119 3.71 3.07 -11.95
CA GLY A 119 2.76 3.88 -12.70
C GLY A 119 1.64 4.53 -11.87
N VAL A 120 1.74 4.53 -10.54
CA VAL A 120 0.76 5.26 -9.70
C VAL A 120 1.01 6.78 -9.79
N PRO A 121 -0.01 7.60 -10.09
CA PRO A 121 0.15 9.06 -10.10
C PRO A 121 0.54 9.61 -8.71
N ARG A 122 1.56 10.47 -8.65
CA ARG A 122 2.06 11.07 -7.41
C ARG A 122 0.96 11.75 -6.58
N ASN A 123 0.01 12.40 -7.23
CA ASN A 123 -1.10 13.10 -6.58
C ASN A 123 -2.17 12.16 -5.99
N LYS A 124 -2.05 10.85 -6.17
CA LYS A 124 -2.92 9.85 -5.53
C LYS A 124 -2.27 9.16 -4.33
N LEU A 125 -1.02 9.46 -3.99
CA LEU A 125 -0.30 8.81 -2.90
C LEU A 125 -0.26 9.69 -1.64
N LEU A 126 -0.80 9.20 -0.54
CA LEU A 126 -0.68 9.81 0.79
C LEU A 126 0.24 8.96 1.65
N ILE A 127 1.26 9.60 2.23
CA ILE A 127 2.21 8.99 3.16
C ILE A 127 1.54 8.79 4.52
N GLY A 128 1.72 7.62 5.12
CA GLY A 128 1.29 7.33 6.49
C GLY A 128 2.39 7.60 7.51
N ILE A 129 2.02 8.04 8.72
CA ILE A 129 2.94 8.31 9.84
C ILE A 129 2.45 7.52 11.05
N GLY A 130 3.34 6.82 11.77
CA GLY A 130 3.01 6.12 13.01
C GLY A 130 2.94 7.08 14.20
N PHE A 131 1.88 6.98 15.03
CA PHE A 131 1.62 7.84 16.19
C PHE A 131 1.59 7.04 17.49
#